data_AF-A0A7C1YQ23-F1
#
_entry.id   AF-A0A7C1YQ23-F1
#
_cell.length_a   1.000
_cell.length_b   1.000
_cell.length_c   1.000
_cell.angle_alpha   90.00
_cell.angle_beta   90.00
_cell.angle_gamma   90.00
#
_symmetry.space_group_name_H-M   'P 1'
#
loop_
_entity.id
_entity.type
_entity.pdbx_description
1 polymer ?
#
loop_
_entity_poly.entity_id
_entity_poly.type
_entity_poly.pdbx_seq_one_letter_code
_entity_poly.pdbx_strand_id
1 'polypeptide(L)'
;MGERREYAQRYKKLWISLSNWLKNKSGWKIGGVAKEGSRREGDFKNKSDLDMDFWISEPYQKQKVYDDIMPKLRKSYKGSQVQKGRSENVIKFTSNGLKVDIVLLPKKEFEKKVDKFKT
;
A
#
# COMPACT_ATOMS: atom_id res chain seq x y z
N MET A 1 -17.32 -15.35 14.38
CA MET A 1 -17.11 -15.18 12.90
C MET A 1 -17.31 -13.75 12.39
N GLY A 2 -18.14 -12.91 13.03
CA GLY A 2 -18.43 -11.54 12.56
C GLY A 2 -17.23 -10.58 12.49
N GLU A 3 -16.39 -10.56 13.53
CA GLU A 3 -15.25 -9.64 13.62
C GLU A 3 -14.22 -9.80 12.49
N ARG A 4 -13.94 -11.06 12.08
CA ARG A 4 -13.04 -11.34 10.94
C ARG A 4 -13.58 -10.75 9.64
N ARG A 5 -14.88 -10.90 9.39
CA ARG A 5 -15.55 -10.39 8.19
C ARG A 5 -15.57 -8.86 8.18
N GLU A 6 -15.83 -8.25 9.32
CA GLU A 6 -15.78 -6.79 9.49
C GLU A 6 -14.38 -6.23 9.24
N TYR A 7 -13.35 -6.84 9.84
CA TYR A 7 -11.96 -6.45 9.62
C TYR A 7 -11.55 -6.56 8.15
N ALA A 8 -11.94 -7.64 7.47
CA ALA A 8 -11.69 -7.82 6.03
C ALA A 8 -12.36 -6.72 5.19
N GLN A 9 -13.59 -6.33 5.51
CA GLN A 9 -14.28 -5.23 4.83
C GLN A 9 -13.61 -3.89 5.07
N ARG A 10 -13.20 -3.60 6.31
CA ARG A 10 -12.47 -2.37 6.67
C ARG A 10 -11.15 -2.26 5.89
N TYR A 11 -10.40 -3.36 5.80
CA TYR A 11 -9.19 -3.42 4.98
C TYR A 11 -9.46 -3.28 3.48
N LYS A 12 -10.54 -3.90 2.97
CA LYS A 12 -10.94 -3.73 1.56
C LYS A 12 -11.23 -2.26 1.27
N LYS A 13 -12.00 -1.58 2.12
CA LYS A 13 -12.30 -0.14 1.99
C LYS A 13 -11.02 0.70 2.03
N LEU A 14 -10.14 0.42 2.98
CA LEU A 14 -8.86 1.13 3.11
C LEU A 14 -7.97 0.93 1.87
N TRP A 15 -7.87 -0.29 1.36
CA TRP A 15 -7.11 -0.58 0.14
C TRP A 15 -7.66 0.17 -1.08
N ILE A 16 -8.98 0.17 -1.28
CA ILE A 16 -9.61 0.92 -2.39
C ILE A 16 -9.28 2.42 -2.25
N SER A 17 -9.42 2.97 -1.04
CA SER A 17 -9.13 4.37 -0.77
C SER A 17 -7.66 4.72 -1.08
N LEU A 18 -6.70 3.96 -0.54
CA LEU A 18 -5.27 4.20 -0.75
C LEU A 18 -4.85 3.99 -2.21
N SER A 19 -5.39 2.97 -2.89
CA SER A 19 -5.12 2.72 -4.31
C SER A 19 -5.62 3.87 -5.18
N ASN A 20 -6.83 4.37 -4.93
CA ASN A 20 -7.37 5.52 -5.62
C ASN A 20 -6.59 6.79 -5.31
N TRP A 21 -6.14 6.97 -4.07
CA TRP A 21 -5.32 8.10 -3.68
C TRP A 21 -3.96 8.08 -4.40
N LEU A 22 -3.28 6.92 -4.42
CA LEU A 22 -2.02 6.75 -5.14
C LEU A 22 -2.20 7.14 -6.61
N LYS A 23 -3.21 6.58 -7.28
CA LYS A 23 -3.44 6.82 -8.72
C LYS A 23 -3.81 8.25 -9.07
N ASN A 24 -4.59 8.92 -8.22
CA ASN A 24 -5.25 10.18 -8.61
C ASN A 24 -4.77 11.41 -7.83
N LYS A 25 -4.09 11.23 -6.69
CA LYS A 25 -3.79 12.31 -5.74
C LYS A 25 -2.34 12.33 -5.26
N SER A 26 -1.54 11.29 -5.52
CA SER A 26 -0.11 11.29 -5.15
C SER A 26 0.70 12.36 -5.89
N GLY A 27 0.28 12.72 -7.10
CA GLY A 27 1.03 13.59 -8.01
C GLY A 27 2.06 12.85 -8.86
N TRP A 28 2.12 11.52 -8.77
CA TRP A 28 2.99 10.66 -9.58
C TRP A 28 2.16 9.85 -10.59
N LYS A 29 2.73 9.57 -11.75
CA LYS A 29 2.08 8.73 -12.78
C LYS A 29 2.15 7.25 -12.41
N ILE A 30 1.26 6.80 -11.52
CA ILE A 30 1.20 5.40 -11.07
C ILE A 30 0.83 4.46 -12.22
N GLY A 31 1.71 3.50 -12.50
CA GLY A 31 1.47 2.47 -13.51
C GLY A 31 0.67 1.27 -13.00
N GLY A 32 0.65 1.03 -11.69
CA GLY A 32 -0.09 -0.07 -11.09
C GLY A 32 -0.03 -0.08 -9.57
N VAL A 33 -1.05 -0.69 -8.96
CA VAL A 33 -1.17 -0.92 -7.52
C VAL A 33 -1.69 -2.35 -7.30
N ALA A 34 -1.03 -3.12 -6.44
CA ALA A 34 -1.38 -4.50 -6.13
C ALA A 34 -1.48 -4.72 -4.61
N LYS A 35 -2.22 -5.77 -4.22
CA LYS A 35 -2.16 -6.31 -2.85
C LYS A 35 -1.06 -7.36 -2.80
N GLU A 36 -0.39 -7.48 -1.66
CA GLU A 36 0.55 -8.55 -1.38
C GLU A 36 0.32 -9.14 0.03
N GLY A 37 1.07 -10.19 0.35
CA GLY A 37 1.18 -10.77 1.68
C GLY A 37 0.04 -11.72 2.08
N SER A 38 0.07 -12.11 3.35
CA SER A 38 -0.85 -13.10 3.95
C SER A 38 -2.35 -12.80 3.77
N ARG A 39 -2.72 -11.53 3.56
CA ARG A 39 -4.12 -11.13 3.27
C ARG A 39 -4.54 -11.41 1.83
N ARG A 40 -3.61 -11.56 0.90
CA ARG A 40 -3.85 -12.05 -0.46
C ARG A 40 -3.91 -13.58 -0.49
N GLU A 41 -3.09 -14.24 0.32
CA GLU A 41 -2.98 -15.72 0.37
C GLU A 41 -4.03 -16.39 1.27
N GLY A 42 -4.72 -15.64 2.14
CA GLY A 42 -5.77 -16.18 3.02
C GLY A 42 -5.27 -16.68 4.38
N ASP A 43 -3.95 -16.75 4.58
CA ASP A 43 -3.29 -17.25 5.79
C ASP A 43 -3.02 -16.18 6.87
N PHE A 44 -3.81 -15.10 6.88
CA PHE A 44 -3.57 -13.99 7.80
C PHE A 44 -4.02 -14.30 9.24
N LYS A 45 -3.15 -14.03 10.22
CA LYS A 45 -3.58 -13.86 11.62
C LYS A 45 -4.47 -12.61 11.69
N ASN A 46 -5.47 -12.57 12.60
CA ASN A 46 -6.51 -11.53 12.66
C ASN A 46 -6.01 -10.06 12.60
N LYS A 47 -4.72 -9.80 12.92
CA LYS A 47 -4.08 -8.47 12.94
C LYS A 47 -2.92 -8.29 11.95
N SER A 48 -2.75 -9.16 10.95
CA SER A 48 -1.66 -8.98 9.97
C SER A 48 -1.79 -7.66 9.21
N ASP A 49 -0.67 -7.02 8.93
CA ASP A 49 -0.58 -5.80 8.13
C ASP A 49 -1.05 -6.09 6.69
N LEU A 50 -1.52 -5.06 5.98
CA LEU A 50 -1.81 -5.15 4.54
C LEU A 50 -0.59 -4.68 3.77
N ASP A 51 -0.06 -5.53 2.90
CA ASP A 51 1.03 -5.13 2.01
C ASP A 51 0.44 -4.58 0.70
N MET A 52 0.92 -3.41 0.29
CA MET A 52 0.48 -2.69 -0.90
C MET A 52 1.69 -2.30 -1.74
N ASP A 53 1.83 -2.96 -2.88
CA ASP A 53 2.86 -2.63 -3.84
C ASP A 53 2.33 -1.65 -4.88
N PHE A 54 3.17 -0.71 -5.30
CA PHE A 54 2.90 0.15 -6.44
C PHE A 54 4.15 0.39 -7.28
N TRP A 55 3.96 0.81 -8.53
CA TRP A 55 5.05 1.25 -9.39
C TRP A 55 4.68 2.54 -10.14
N ILE A 56 5.69 3.32 -10.49
CA ILE A 56 5.55 4.58 -11.23
C ILE A 56 6.00 4.38 -12.67
N SER A 57 5.20 4.89 -13.61
CA SER A 57 5.35 4.67 -15.05
C SER A 57 6.24 5.68 -15.77
N GLU A 58 6.63 6.75 -15.09
CA GLU A 58 7.58 7.75 -15.57
C GLU A 58 8.93 7.59 -14.85
N PRO A 59 10.03 8.18 -15.36
CA PRO A 59 11.29 8.20 -14.65
C PRO A 59 11.16 8.85 -13.27
N TYR A 60 11.71 8.23 -12.23
CA TYR A 60 11.65 8.74 -10.86
C TYR A 60 12.95 8.49 -10.10
N GLN A 61 13.19 9.31 -9.08
CA GLN A 61 14.17 9.00 -8.04
C GLN A 61 13.44 8.49 -6.82
N LYS A 62 13.83 7.30 -6.35
CA LYS A 62 13.13 6.58 -5.29
C LYS A 62 12.92 7.44 -4.04
N GLN A 63 13.98 8.06 -3.54
CA GLN A 63 13.92 8.88 -2.33
C GLN A 63 12.98 10.08 -2.48
N LYS A 64 13.02 10.76 -3.63
CA LYS A 64 12.12 11.88 -3.96
C LYS A 64 10.64 11.48 -3.93
N VAL A 65 10.31 10.28 -4.39
CA VAL A 65 8.93 9.75 -4.33
C VAL A 65 8.47 9.60 -2.88
N TYR A 66 9.30 9.03 -2.02
CA TYR A 66 8.96 8.83 -0.61
C TYR A 66 8.82 10.15 0.15
N ASP A 67 9.77 11.06 -0.04
CA ASP A 67 9.77 12.38 0.61
C ASP A 67 8.55 13.22 0.21
N ASP A 68 8.03 13.02 -1.00
CA ASP A 68 6.84 13.71 -1.50
C ASP A 68 5.53 13.01 -1.09
N ILE A 69 5.45 11.67 -1.20
CA ILE A 69 4.23 10.91 -0.87
C ILE A 69 3.91 10.96 0.62
N MET A 70 4.89 10.78 1.50
CA MET A 70 4.65 10.70 2.95
C MET A 70 3.91 11.93 3.53
N PRO A 71 4.35 13.18 3.30
CA PRO A 71 3.64 14.35 3.80
C PRO A 71 2.26 14.54 3.15
N LYS A 72 2.12 14.28 1.85
CA LYS A 72 0.82 14.33 1.15
C LYS A 72 -0.17 13.31 1.70
N LEU A 73 0.31 12.12 2.03
CA LEU A 73 -0.48 11.05 2.64
C LEU A 73 -0.95 11.44 4.04
N ARG A 74 -0.05 11.98 4.88
CA ARG A 74 -0.41 12.54 6.21
C ARG A 74 -1.48 13.62 6.11
N LYS A 75 -1.36 14.53 5.15
CA LYS A 75 -2.34 15.61 4.91
C LYS A 75 -3.70 15.08 4.47
N SER A 76 -3.71 14.04 3.65
CA SER A 76 -4.93 13.45 3.08
C SER A 76 -5.69 12.58 4.07
N TYR A 77 -4.97 11.93 4.98
CA TYR A 77 -5.54 11.04 6.01
C TYR A 77 -5.26 11.61 7.40
N LYS A 78 -6.01 12.65 7.79
CA LYS A 78 -5.89 13.26 9.13
C LYS A 78 -6.11 12.20 10.22
N GLY A 79 -5.24 12.19 11.22
CA GLY A 79 -5.27 11.20 12.30
C GLY A 79 -4.61 9.85 11.97
N SER A 80 -4.13 9.65 10.73
CA SER A 80 -3.28 8.51 10.40
C SER A 80 -1.85 8.72 10.87
N GLN A 81 -1.17 7.62 11.19
CA GLN A 81 0.27 7.60 11.42
C GLN A 81 0.96 7.15 10.13
N VAL A 82 1.91 7.95 9.64
CA VAL A 82 2.70 7.63 8.44
C VAL A 82 4.17 7.73 8.80
N GLN A 83 4.92 6.65 8.68
CA GLN A 83 6.31 6.54 9.11
C GLN A 83 7.16 5.84 8.06
N LYS A 84 8.46 6.09 8.05
CA LYS A 84 9.41 5.30 7.25
C LYS A 84 9.51 3.91 7.90
N GLY A 85 9.45 2.86 7.10
CA GLY A 85 9.70 1.50 7.55
C GLY A 85 11.18 1.26 7.84
N ARG A 86 11.50 0.06 8.36
CA ARG A 86 12.89 -0.34 8.63
C ARG A 86 13.73 -0.42 7.37
N SER A 87 13.13 -0.84 6.26
CA SER A 87 13.73 -0.76 4.94
C SER A 87 13.42 0.60 4.32
N GLU A 88 14.36 1.16 3.56
CA GLU A 88 14.23 2.50 2.95
C GLU A 88 13.09 2.62 1.93
N ASN A 89 12.45 1.50 1.60
CA ASN A 89 11.51 1.34 0.52
C ASN A 89 10.10 1.03 1.03
N VAL A 90 9.79 1.34 2.29
CA VAL A 90 8.50 1.01 2.89
C VAL A 90 7.96 2.23 3.61
N ILE A 91 6.71 2.58 3.31
CA ILE A 91 5.93 3.52 4.11
C ILE A 91 5.01 2.70 5.01
N LYS A 92 5.20 2.85 6.32
CA LYS A 92 4.29 2.30 7.33
C LYS A 92 3.12 3.27 7.48
N PHE A 93 1.92 2.85 7.13
CA PHE A 93 0.68 3.61 7.25
C PHE A 93 -0.24 2.94 8.26
N THR A 94 -0.71 3.67 9.27
CA THR A 94 -1.70 3.17 10.23
C THR A 94 -2.88 4.13 10.31
N SER A 95 -4.10 3.62 10.14
CA SER A 95 -5.32 4.41 10.27
C SER A 95 -6.40 3.59 10.96
N ASN A 96 -6.99 4.13 12.03
CA ASN A 96 -8.06 3.48 12.80
C ASN A 96 -7.71 2.04 13.23
N GLY A 97 -6.46 1.80 13.64
CA GLY A 97 -5.97 0.48 14.05
C GLY A 97 -5.69 -0.50 12.91
N LEU A 98 -5.83 -0.08 11.65
CA LEU A 98 -5.48 -0.86 10.46
C LEU A 98 -4.09 -0.45 9.99
N LYS A 99 -3.20 -1.42 9.82
CA LYS A 99 -1.81 -1.22 9.41
C LYS A 99 -1.62 -1.64 7.96
N VAL A 100 -0.90 -0.82 7.20
CA VAL A 100 -0.61 -1.00 5.78
C VAL A 100 0.86 -0.67 5.53
N ASP A 101 1.55 -1.57 4.85
CA ASP A 101 2.89 -1.34 4.32
C ASP A 101 2.76 -0.96 2.85
N ILE A 102 3.21 0.23 2.48
CA ILE A 102 3.15 0.72 1.10
C ILE A 102 4.57 0.72 0.52
N VAL A 103 4.77 -0.01 -0.56
CA VAL A 103 6.10 -0.32 -1.11
C VAL A 103 6.18 0.09 -2.59
N LEU A 104 7.18 0.90 -2.93
CA LEU A 104 7.49 1.21 -4.32
C LEU A 104 8.42 0.16 -4.90
N LEU A 105 7.95 -0.51 -5.96
CA LEU A 105 8.71 -1.51 -6.71
C LEU A 105 9.07 -1.01 -8.12
N PRO A 106 10.21 -1.45 -8.67
CA PRO A 106 10.46 -1.37 -10.11
C PRO A 106 9.40 -2.13 -10.89
N LYS A 107 9.05 -1.64 -12.09
CA LYS A 107 8.04 -2.26 -12.98
C LYS A 107 8.23 -3.78 -13.14
N LYS A 108 9.46 -4.22 -13.43
CA LYS A 108 9.78 -5.64 -13.65
C LYS A 108 9.50 -6.51 -12.41
N GLU A 109 9.78 -6.01 -11.21
CA GLU A 109 9.51 -6.73 -9.97
C GLU A 109 8.01 -6.77 -9.67
N PHE A 110 7.32 -5.65 -9.90
CA PHE A 110 5.87 -5.57 -9.76
C PHE A 110 5.16 -6.55 -10.69
N GLU A 111 5.53 -6.60 -11.97
CA GLU A 111 4.93 -7.50 -12.96
C GLU A 111 5.14 -8.97 -12.60
N LYS A 112 6.37 -9.37 -12.24
CA LYS A 112 6.67 -10.73 -11.75
C LYS A 112 5.79 -11.11 -10.56
N LYS A 113 5.61 -10.20 -9.61
CA LYS A 113 4.75 -10.42 -8.43
C LYS A 113 3.27 -10.47 -8.78
N VAL A 114 2.79 -9.75 -9.79
CA VAL A 114 1.39 -9.82 -10.19
C VAL A 114 1.11 -11.11 -10.94
N ASP A 115 2.00 -11.52 -11.84
CA ASP A 115 1.81 -12.69 -12.70
C ASP A 115 1.94 -14.02 -11.95
N LYS A 116 2.75 -14.10 -10.89
CA LYS A 116 2.86 -15.29 -10.02
C LYS A 116 1.52 -15.79 -9.45
N PHE A 117 0.48 -14.95 -9.43
CA PHE A 117 -0.84 -15.31 -8.89
C PHE A 117 -1.95 -15.26 -9.95
N LYS A 118 -1.59 -15.25 -11.24
CA LYS A 118 -2.55 -15.49 -12.34
C LYS A 118 -2.60 -16.97 -12.76
N THR A 119 -1.67 -17.78 -12.28
CA THR A 119 -1.66 -19.25 -12.35
C THR A 119 -2.36 -19.84 -11.13
#